data_AF-Q97Z41-F1
#
_entry.id   AF-Q97Z41-F1
#
_cell.length_a   1.000
_cell.length_b   1.000
_cell.length_c   1.000
_cell.angle_alpha   90.00
_cell.angle_beta   90.00
_cell.angle_gamma   90.00
#
_symmetry.space_group_name_H-M   'P 1'
#
loop_
_entity.id
_entity.type
_entity.pdbx_description
1 polymer ?
#
loop_
_entity_poly.entity_id
_entity_poly.type
_entity_poly.pdbx_seq_one_letter_code
_entity_poly.pdbx_strand_id
1 'polypeptide(L)'
;MSEILEICKKVKLLAYFGSYTRQEDFVEGISDINVFLISEDKYLILELASLGYSPIELSEKSFIDLCEKGDPICYYLLYDSNVVCGQFPKSVKFNLNDFTCERIRRSIFPLLSLSVSSFLRQDEISAVSNSFRALRSIIQWRSCTDLKTIPLRNDDLRDRCRELNLSICNEFSDIVLIRRRKAPLSLWSLDKIVEAICSELKISCTKPSKILQVVKNPIQVTYKEDGRVTVKDSLNRETKIA
;
A
#
# COMPACT_ATOMS: atom_id res chain seq x y z
N MET A 1 -14.38 21.80 -5.03
CA MET A 1 -14.32 21.66 -6.50
C MET A 1 -13.66 22.86 -7.17
N SER A 2 -13.84 24.09 -6.67
CA SER A 2 -13.12 25.29 -7.14
C SER A 2 -11.61 25.22 -6.97
N GLU A 3 -11.11 24.70 -5.84
CA GLU A 3 -9.68 24.67 -5.52
C GLU A 3 -8.85 23.75 -6.44
N ILE A 4 -9.37 22.56 -6.78
CA ILE A 4 -8.71 21.63 -7.71
C ILE A 4 -8.61 22.25 -9.12
N LEU A 5 -9.60 23.04 -9.55
CA LEU A 5 -9.56 23.73 -10.83
C LEU A 5 -8.53 24.87 -10.85
N GLU A 6 -8.24 25.51 -9.71
CA GLU A 6 -7.14 26.47 -9.63
C GLU A 6 -5.77 25.78 -9.70
N ILE A 7 -5.62 24.61 -9.08
CA ILE A 7 -4.40 23.80 -9.19
C ILE A 7 -4.18 23.36 -10.65
N CYS A 8 -5.24 23.04 -11.40
CA CYS A 8 -5.14 22.70 -12.81
C CYS A 8 -4.47 23.77 -13.68
N LYS A 9 -4.47 25.04 -13.27
CA LYS A 9 -3.78 26.12 -13.99
C LYS A 9 -2.27 26.15 -13.73
N LYS A 10 -1.80 25.46 -12.69
CA LYS A 10 -0.41 25.46 -12.22
C LYS A 10 0.37 24.20 -12.61
N VAL A 11 -0.31 23.18 -13.17
CA VAL A 11 0.27 21.86 -13.42
C VAL A 11 0.12 21.43 -14.88
N LYS A 12 1.00 20.53 -15.34
CA LYS A 12 0.88 19.91 -16.67
C LYS A 12 -0.15 18.78 -16.70
N LEU A 13 -0.36 18.12 -15.58
CA LEU A 13 -1.30 17.02 -15.37
C LEU A 13 -1.75 17.04 -13.92
N LEU A 14 -3.04 16.80 -13.68
CA LEU A 14 -3.59 16.38 -12.40
C LEU A 14 -4.48 15.17 -12.62
N ALA A 15 -4.32 14.13 -11.80
CA ALA A 15 -5.15 12.95 -11.82
C ALA A 15 -5.42 12.43 -10.41
N TYR A 16 -6.61 11.89 -10.18
CA TYR A 16 -6.83 11.01 -9.03
C TYR A 16 -6.35 9.60 -9.39
N PHE A 17 -5.86 8.84 -8.42
CA PHE A 17 -5.48 7.44 -8.66
C PHE A 17 -5.72 6.52 -7.45
N GLY A 18 -5.63 5.21 -7.68
CA GLY A 18 -5.83 4.22 -6.63
C GLY A 18 -7.31 4.00 -6.34
N SER A 19 -7.64 3.58 -5.11
CA SER A 19 -9.01 3.18 -4.78
C SER A 19 -10.08 4.24 -5.06
N TYR A 20 -9.76 5.53 -4.97
CA TYR A 20 -10.70 6.62 -5.22
C TYR A 20 -11.25 6.64 -6.65
N THR A 21 -10.54 6.07 -7.63
CA THR A 21 -11.02 5.96 -9.02
C THR A 21 -11.92 4.74 -9.25
N ARG A 22 -12.08 3.88 -8.24
CA ARG A 22 -12.81 2.62 -8.27
C ARG A 22 -13.86 2.57 -7.16
N GLN A 23 -15.12 2.86 -7.48
CA GLN A 23 -16.20 2.97 -6.49
C GLN A 23 -16.30 1.77 -5.53
N GLU A 24 -16.12 0.54 -6.03
CA GLU A 24 -16.21 -0.70 -5.22
C GLU A 24 -15.04 -0.93 -4.24
N ASP A 25 -13.93 -0.23 -4.43
CA ASP A 25 -12.70 -0.39 -3.64
C ASP A 25 -12.47 0.76 -2.65
N PHE A 26 -13.07 1.93 -2.92
CA PHE A 26 -12.98 3.10 -2.06
C PHE A 26 -13.86 2.92 -0.83
N VAL A 27 -13.27 3.16 0.33
CA VAL A 27 -14.01 3.19 1.61
C VAL A 27 -13.71 4.51 2.30
N GLU A 28 -14.72 5.38 2.36
CA GLU A 28 -14.64 6.69 3.00
C GLU A 28 -14.22 6.58 4.47
N GLY A 29 -13.26 7.42 4.89
CA GLY A 29 -12.71 7.43 6.25
C GLY A 29 -11.68 6.33 6.51
N ILE A 30 -11.40 5.45 5.54
CA ILE A 30 -10.31 4.44 5.62
C ILE A 30 -9.32 4.60 4.46
N SER A 31 -9.83 4.97 3.29
CA SER A 31 -9.02 5.08 2.08
C SER A 31 -8.58 6.52 1.88
N ASP A 32 -7.29 6.68 1.61
CA ASP A 32 -6.74 7.97 1.22
C ASP A 32 -7.25 8.38 -0.18
N ILE A 33 -7.41 9.69 -0.40
CA ILE A 33 -7.68 10.25 -1.72
C ILE A 33 -6.33 10.63 -2.34
N ASN A 34 -5.77 9.72 -3.15
CA ASN A 34 -4.48 9.95 -3.76
C ASN A 34 -4.60 10.83 -5.00
N VAL A 35 -3.71 11.82 -5.10
CA VAL A 35 -3.64 12.76 -6.23
C VAL A 35 -2.25 12.69 -6.81
N PHE A 36 -2.15 12.63 -8.12
CA PHE A 36 -0.90 12.72 -8.85
C PHE A 36 -0.87 14.01 -9.66
N LEU A 37 0.27 14.68 -9.66
CA LEU A 37 0.50 15.84 -10.49
C LEU A 37 1.88 15.84 -11.13
N ILE A 38 1.92 16.36 -12.37
CA ILE A 38 3.17 16.70 -13.05
C ILE A 38 3.38 18.20 -12.94
N SER A 39 4.37 18.59 -12.13
CA SER A 39 4.72 19.99 -11.88
C SER A 39 6.20 20.13 -11.53
N GLU A 40 6.68 21.36 -11.58
CA GLU A 40 7.98 21.76 -11.00
C GLU A 40 7.78 22.56 -9.68
N ASP A 41 6.53 22.88 -9.33
CA ASP A 41 6.16 23.67 -8.15
C ASP A 41 5.87 22.79 -6.92
N LYS A 42 6.92 22.60 -6.12
CA LYS A 42 6.90 21.78 -4.90
C LYS A 42 5.92 22.25 -3.82
N TYR A 43 5.43 23.49 -3.89
CA TYR A 43 4.46 23.98 -2.91
C TYR A 43 3.09 23.32 -3.07
N LEU A 44 2.80 22.74 -4.24
CA LEU A 44 1.53 22.08 -4.52
C LEU A 44 1.30 20.83 -3.68
N ILE A 45 2.37 20.12 -3.27
CA ILE A 45 2.26 19.03 -2.30
C ILE A 45 1.63 19.52 -1.00
N LEU A 46 2.11 20.66 -0.46
CA LEU A 46 1.61 21.21 0.81
C LEU A 46 0.18 21.72 0.66
N GLU A 47 -0.11 22.41 -0.46
CA GLU A 47 -1.47 22.88 -0.79
C GLU A 47 -2.46 21.71 -0.82
N LEU A 48 -2.17 20.64 -1.58
CA LEU A 48 -3.04 19.47 -1.66
C LEU A 48 -3.15 18.69 -0.34
N ALA A 49 -2.05 18.54 0.40
CA ALA A 49 -2.07 17.87 1.69
C ALA A 49 -2.95 18.63 2.70
N SER A 50 -2.92 19.97 2.68
CA SER A 50 -3.78 20.80 3.54
C SER A 50 -5.27 20.65 3.22
N LEU A 51 -5.61 20.22 2.00
CA LEU A 51 -6.97 19.92 1.56
C LEU A 51 -7.38 18.46 1.85
N GLY A 52 -6.52 17.69 2.53
CA GLY A 52 -6.78 16.30 2.90
C GLY A 52 -6.48 15.27 1.80
N TYR A 53 -5.80 15.66 0.72
CA TYR A 53 -5.33 14.72 -0.29
C TYR A 53 -4.01 14.07 0.12
N SER A 54 -3.71 12.92 -0.49
CA SER A 54 -2.38 12.29 -0.45
C SER A 54 -1.66 12.51 -1.78
N PRO A 55 -0.91 13.61 -1.94
CA PRO A 55 -0.32 13.98 -3.22
C PRO A 55 0.99 13.23 -3.53
N ILE A 56 1.19 12.95 -4.80
CA ILE A 56 2.48 12.62 -5.40
C ILE A 56 2.74 13.67 -6.48
N GLU A 57 3.85 14.40 -6.35
CA GLU A 57 4.33 15.32 -7.37
C GLU A 57 5.62 14.80 -7.97
N LEU A 58 5.67 14.81 -9.30
CA LEU A 58 6.87 14.48 -10.06
C LEU A 58 7.09 15.50 -11.18
N SER A 59 8.34 15.81 -11.48
CA SER A 59 8.66 16.40 -12.78
C SER A 59 8.29 15.42 -13.89
N GLU A 60 8.06 15.94 -15.10
CA GLU A 60 7.76 15.09 -16.27
C GLU A 60 8.87 14.08 -16.53
N LYS A 61 10.14 14.52 -16.40
CA LYS A 61 11.32 13.67 -16.54
C LYS A 61 11.34 12.57 -15.48
N SER A 62 11.13 12.91 -14.22
CA SER A 62 11.11 11.91 -13.14
C SER A 62 9.99 10.89 -13.32
N PHE A 63 8.83 11.30 -13.83
CA PHE A 63 7.74 10.39 -14.15
C PHE A 63 8.15 9.41 -15.28
N ILE A 64 8.73 9.91 -16.38
CA ILE A 64 9.25 9.08 -17.49
C ILE A 64 10.28 8.07 -16.95
N ASP A 65 11.29 8.55 -16.20
CA ASP A 65 12.36 7.72 -15.66
C ASP A 65 11.81 6.58 -14.77
N LEU A 66 10.78 6.85 -13.96
CA LEU A 66 10.12 5.82 -13.14
C LEU A 66 9.40 4.78 -13.98
N CYS A 67 8.71 5.20 -15.03
CA CYS A 67 7.99 4.31 -15.94
C CYS A 67 8.93 3.39 -16.72
N GLU A 68 10.02 3.93 -17.25
CA GLU A 68 11.05 3.17 -18.00
C GLU A 68 11.78 2.17 -17.11
N LYS A 69 12.07 2.57 -15.87
CA LYS A 69 12.68 1.69 -14.87
C LYS A 69 11.74 0.56 -14.44
N GLY A 70 10.42 0.73 -14.61
CA GLY A 70 9.41 -0.22 -14.16
C GLY A 70 9.04 -0.05 -12.70
N ASP A 71 9.03 1.17 -12.17
CA ASP A 71 8.54 1.43 -10.81
C ASP A 71 7.02 1.20 -10.72
N PRO A 72 6.53 0.35 -9.79
CA PRO A 72 5.10 0.04 -9.66
C PRO A 72 4.19 1.27 -9.53
N ILE A 73 4.69 2.39 -8.99
CA ILE A 73 3.88 3.61 -8.89
C ILE A 73 3.45 4.10 -10.28
N CYS A 74 4.32 4.02 -11.29
CA CYS A 74 3.95 4.42 -12.66
C CYS A 74 2.82 3.55 -13.20
N TYR A 75 2.82 2.24 -12.91
CA TYR A 75 1.73 1.35 -13.33
C TYR A 75 0.38 1.83 -12.74
N TYR A 76 0.35 2.19 -11.46
CA TYR A 76 -0.86 2.74 -10.84
C TYR A 76 -1.27 4.08 -11.44
N LEU A 77 -0.32 4.96 -11.75
CA LEU A 77 -0.60 6.25 -12.35
C LEU A 77 -1.14 6.13 -13.78
N LEU A 78 -0.62 5.22 -14.60
CA LEU A 78 -1.06 5.07 -15.99
C LEU A 78 -2.36 4.29 -16.13
N TYR A 79 -2.58 3.28 -15.29
CA TYR A 79 -3.65 2.29 -15.49
C TYR A 79 -4.73 2.30 -14.41
N ASP A 80 -4.57 3.07 -13.33
CA ASP A 80 -5.51 3.15 -12.20
C ASP A 80 -5.87 4.61 -11.86
N SER A 81 -5.82 5.51 -12.85
CA SER A 81 -6.06 6.95 -12.67
C SER A 81 -7.24 7.49 -13.47
N ASN A 82 -7.85 8.54 -12.94
CA ASN A 82 -8.83 9.40 -13.62
C ASN A 82 -8.20 10.80 -13.75
N VAL A 83 -7.88 11.19 -14.98
CA VAL A 83 -7.31 12.52 -15.27
C VAL A 83 -8.37 13.59 -15.04
N VAL A 84 -8.01 14.61 -14.27
CA VAL A 84 -8.85 15.79 -14.01
C VAL A 84 -8.52 16.88 -15.03
N CYS A 85 -7.23 17.11 -15.30
CA CYS A 85 -6.77 18.07 -16.30
C CYS A 85 -5.38 17.70 -16.81
N GLY A 86 -5.04 18.21 -18.00
CA GLY A 86 -3.79 17.89 -18.68
C GLY A 86 -3.83 16.51 -19.36
N GLN A 87 -2.65 15.98 -19.67
CA GLN A 87 -2.50 14.65 -20.28
C GLN A 87 -1.17 14.02 -19.90
N PHE A 88 -1.14 12.69 -19.81
CA PHE A 88 0.12 11.98 -19.62
C PHE A 88 1.02 12.19 -20.84
N PRO A 89 2.36 12.22 -20.68
CA PRO A 89 3.27 12.30 -21.81
C PRO A 89 3.05 11.15 -22.79
N LYS A 90 2.78 11.46 -24.06
CA LYS A 90 2.29 10.50 -25.08
C LYS A 90 3.25 9.34 -25.35
N SER A 91 4.55 9.54 -25.15
CA SER A 91 5.60 8.53 -25.38
C SER A 91 5.76 7.55 -24.22
N VAL A 92 5.18 7.84 -23.05
CA VAL A 92 5.40 7.02 -21.84
C VAL A 92 4.63 5.71 -21.94
N LYS A 93 5.36 4.62 -21.70
CA LYS A 93 4.81 3.29 -21.48
C LYS A 93 5.43 2.70 -20.23
N PHE A 94 4.64 1.89 -19.54
CA PHE A 94 5.17 1.14 -18.41
C PHE A 94 5.96 -0.08 -18.89
N ASN A 95 7.17 -0.24 -18.35
CA ASN A 95 8.00 -1.40 -18.60
C ASN A 95 7.91 -2.38 -17.41
N LEU A 96 7.05 -3.39 -17.50
CA LEU A 96 6.97 -4.42 -16.48
C LEU A 96 8.21 -5.32 -16.55
N ASN A 97 8.99 -5.38 -15.46
CA ASN A 97 10.21 -6.17 -15.39
C ASN A 97 10.43 -6.75 -13.98
N ASP A 98 11.53 -7.49 -13.78
CA ASP A 98 11.82 -8.12 -12.48
C ASP A 98 12.07 -7.09 -11.37
N PHE A 99 12.59 -5.91 -11.71
CA PHE A 99 12.71 -4.80 -10.78
C PHE A 99 11.33 -4.33 -10.28
N THR A 100 10.30 -4.33 -11.12
CA THR A 100 8.92 -4.07 -10.71
C THR A 100 8.48 -5.06 -9.63
N CYS A 101 8.60 -6.36 -9.90
CA CYS A 101 8.13 -7.39 -8.98
C CYS A 101 8.90 -7.34 -7.65
N GLU A 102 10.20 -7.09 -7.70
CA GLU A 102 11.04 -6.91 -6.52
C GLU A 102 10.64 -5.66 -5.71
N ARG A 103 10.30 -4.54 -6.37
CA ARG A 103 9.78 -3.36 -5.66
C ARG A 103 8.45 -3.63 -4.97
N ILE A 104 7.54 -4.38 -5.59
CA ILE A 104 6.29 -4.79 -4.95
C ILE A 104 6.60 -5.67 -3.73
N ARG A 105 7.49 -6.67 -3.88
CA ARG A 105 7.92 -7.54 -2.78
C ARG A 105 8.46 -6.76 -1.58
N ARG A 106 9.36 -5.79 -1.82
CA ARG A 106 9.96 -4.95 -0.78
C ARG A 106 8.96 -4.08 -0.03
N SER A 107 7.80 -3.79 -0.62
CA SER A 107 6.75 -3.00 0.05
C SER A 107 6.03 -3.78 1.15
N ILE A 108 6.07 -5.12 1.12
CA ILE A 108 5.26 -5.98 2.01
C ILE A 108 5.67 -5.78 3.47
N PHE A 109 6.97 -5.84 3.79
CA PHE A 109 7.45 -5.76 5.17
C PHE A 109 7.23 -4.40 5.85
N PRO A 110 7.49 -3.25 5.17
CA PRO A 110 7.09 -1.95 5.70
C PRO A 110 5.60 -1.86 5.99
N LEU A 111 4.74 -2.35 5.09
CA LEU A 111 3.28 -2.34 5.28
C LEU A 111 2.86 -3.22 6.46
N LEU A 112 3.44 -4.42 6.58
CA LEU A 112 3.20 -5.32 7.71
C LEU A 112 3.65 -4.68 9.04
N SER A 113 4.82 -4.04 9.05
CA SER A 113 5.38 -3.32 10.19
C SER A 113 4.48 -2.16 10.63
N LEU A 114 3.99 -1.37 9.67
CA LEU A 114 3.04 -0.29 9.93
C LEU A 114 1.71 -0.82 10.46
N SER A 115 1.20 -1.91 9.89
CA SER A 115 -0.04 -2.55 10.35
C SER A 115 0.03 -2.93 11.82
N VAL A 116 1.08 -3.65 12.22
CA VAL A 116 1.24 -4.08 13.62
C VAL A 116 1.51 -2.89 14.53
N SER A 117 2.36 -1.95 14.10
CA SER A 117 2.65 -0.75 14.90
C SER A 117 1.41 0.13 15.12
N SER A 118 0.56 0.30 14.11
CA SER A 118 -0.69 1.05 14.22
C SER A 118 -1.69 0.36 15.14
N PHE A 119 -1.83 -0.97 15.04
CA PHE A 119 -2.66 -1.74 15.96
C PHE A 119 -2.24 -1.53 17.42
N LEU A 120 -0.93 -1.60 17.70
CA LEU A 120 -0.38 -1.41 19.04
C LEU A 120 -0.60 0.00 19.60
N ARG A 121 -0.67 1.01 18.72
CA ARG A 121 -1.01 2.39 19.07
C ARG A 121 -2.51 2.68 19.08
N GLN A 122 -3.35 1.66 18.92
CA GLN A 122 -4.82 1.80 18.84
C GLN A 122 -5.28 2.67 17.65
N ASP A 123 -4.46 2.79 16.62
CA ASP A 123 -4.82 3.43 15.35
C ASP A 123 -5.47 2.38 14.44
N GLU A 124 -6.77 2.17 14.67
CA GLU A 124 -7.57 1.13 14.03
C GLU A 124 -7.62 1.29 12.51
N ILE A 125 -7.77 2.54 12.03
CA ILE A 125 -7.87 2.86 10.61
C ILE A 125 -6.57 2.50 9.91
N SER A 126 -5.42 2.95 10.44
CA SER A 126 -4.13 2.63 9.83
C SER A 126 -3.79 1.15 9.96
N ALA A 127 -4.19 0.48 11.04
CA ALA A 127 -3.98 -0.97 11.18
C ALA A 127 -4.69 -1.74 10.05
N VAL A 128 -5.97 -1.45 9.85
CA VAL A 128 -6.80 -2.05 8.78
C VAL A 128 -6.25 -1.70 7.40
N SER A 129 -5.94 -0.43 7.14
CA SER A 129 -5.44 0.06 5.85
C SER A 129 -4.11 -0.59 5.46
N ASN A 130 -3.14 -0.64 6.40
CA ASN A 130 -1.84 -1.23 6.15
C ASN A 130 -1.89 -2.76 6.05
N SER A 131 -2.73 -3.44 6.83
CA SER A 131 -3.00 -4.89 6.68
C SER A 131 -3.49 -5.23 5.28
N PHE A 132 -4.49 -4.49 4.79
CA PHE A 132 -5.01 -4.68 3.44
C PHE A 132 -3.95 -4.44 2.36
N ARG A 133 -3.17 -3.36 2.48
CA ARG A 133 -2.09 -3.05 1.54
C ARG A 133 -1.02 -4.15 1.55
N ALA A 134 -0.66 -4.70 2.71
CA ALA A 134 0.32 -5.79 2.81
C ALA A 134 -0.16 -7.07 2.10
N LEU A 135 -1.41 -7.49 2.35
CA LEU A 135 -2.01 -8.64 1.68
C LEU A 135 -2.13 -8.42 0.16
N ARG A 136 -2.59 -7.23 -0.25
CA ARG A 136 -2.62 -6.83 -1.67
C ARG A 136 -1.24 -6.95 -2.31
N SER A 137 -0.19 -6.43 -1.67
CA SER A 137 1.16 -6.48 -2.20
C SER A 137 1.68 -7.91 -2.37
N ILE A 138 1.29 -8.87 -1.52
CA ILE A 138 1.62 -10.29 -1.73
C ILE A 138 0.99 -10.82 -3.01
N ILE A 139 -0.32 -10.61 -3.19
CA ILE A 139 -1.04 -11.09 -4.39
C ILE A 139 -0.45 -10.45 -5.65
N GLN A 140 -0.20 -9.13 -5.60
CA GLN A 140 0.41 -8.41 -6.72
C GLN A 140 1.83 -8.89 -7.01
N TRP A 141 2.64 -9.17 -5.99
CA TRP A 141 3.99 -9.71 -6.16
C TRP A 141 3.95 -11.08 -6.83
N ARG A 142 3.12 -12.00 -6.33
CA ARG A 142 2.96 -13.34 -6.92
C ARG A 142 2.44 -13.27 -8.35
N SER A 143 1.42 -12.46 -8.61
CA SER A 143 0.93 -12.23 -9.99
C SER A 143 1.98 -11.61 -10.90
N CYS A 144 2.80 -10.69 -10.39
CA CYS A 144 3.87 -10.06 -11.15
C CYS A 144 4.96 -11.09 -11.51
N THR A 145 5.39 -11.90 -10.55
CA THR A 145 6.45 -12.89 -10.75
C THR A 145 5.98 -14.06 -11.62
N ASP A 146 4.80 -14.61 -11.33
CA ASP A 146 4.34 -15.87 -11.90
C ASP A 146 3.56 -15.67 -13.22
N LEU A 147 2.82 -14.56 -13.36
CA LEU A 147 1.93 -14.29 -14.51
C LEU A 147 2.28 -13.04 -15.31
N LYS A 148 3.30 -12.27 -14.88
CA LYS A 148 3.68 -10.99 -15.50
C LYS A 148 2.49 -10.02 -15.64
N THR A 149 1.66 -9.95 -14.60
CA THR A 149 0.53 -9.00 -14.50
C THR A 149 0.41 -8.43 -13.10
N ILE A 150 -0.13 -7.21 -12.96
CA ILE A 150 -0.35 -6.56 -11.66
C ILE A 150 -1.85 -6.27 -11.52
N PRO A 151 -2.61 -7.08 -10.76
CA PRO A 151 -4.03 -6.81 -10.54
C PRO A 151 -4.23 -5.51 -9.75
N LEU A 152 -5.27 -4.77 -10.13
CA LEU A 152 -5.58 -3.47 -9.56
C LEU A 152 -6.85 -3.51 -8.70
N ARG A 153 -7.94 -4.07 -9.19
CA ARG A 153 -9.22 -4.07 -8.46
C ARG A 153 -9.22 -5.16 -7.39
N ASN A 154 -10.04 -5.01 -6.34
CA ASN A 154 -10.20 -6.07 -5.35
C ASN A 154 -10.71 -7.38 -5.96
N ASP A 155 -11.55 -7.30 -6.97
CA ASP A 155 -12.10 -8.46 -7.67
C ASP A 155 -10.98 -9.18 -8.45
N ASP A 156 -10.18 -8.44 -9.22
CA ASP A 156 -8.99 -8.97 -9.89
C ASP A 156 -8.03 -9.63 -8.90
N LEU A 157 -7.81 -9.00 -7.73
CA LEU A 157 -6.96 -9.55 -6.68
C LEU A 157 -7.51 -10.87 -6.13
N ARG A 158 -8.83 -10.99 -5.90
CA ARG A 158 -9.43 -12.25 -5.46
C ARG A 158 -9.30 -13.34 -6.51
N ASP A 159 -9.51 -13.01 -7.77
CA ASP A 159 -9.40 -13.96 -8.87
C ASP A 159 -7.97 -14.44 -9.05
N ARG A 160 -6.98 -13.53 -9.05
CA ARG A 160 -5.56 -13.88 -9.10
C ARG A 160 -5.09 -14.68 -7.89
N CYS A 161 -5.60 -14.36 -6.71
CA CYS A 161 -5.27 -15.12 -5.50
C CYS A 161 -5.70 -16.59 -5.64
N ARG A 162 -6.91 -16.83 -6.15
CA ARG A 162 -7.44 -18.19 -6.37
C ARG A 162 -6.72 -18.92 -7.50
N GLU A 163 -6.48 -18.24 -8.62
CA GLU A 163 -5.77 -18.80 -9.78
C GLU A 163 -4.35 -19.26 -9.40
N LEU A 164 -3.66 -18.48 -8.55
CA LEU A 164 -2.33 -18.80 -8.04
C LEU A 164 -2.34 -19.74 -6.83
N ASN A 165 -3.52 -20.14 -6.35
CA ASN A 165 -3.73 -20.97 -5.16
C ASN A 165 -2.93 -20.47 -3.94
N LEU A 166 -2.98 -19.15 -3.69
CA LEU A 166 -2.26 -18.55 -2.57
C LEU A 166 -2.93 -18.86 -1.25
N SER A 167 -2.14 -19.05 -0.21
CA SER A 167 -2.64 -19.36 1.14
C SER A 167 -3.42 -18.22 1.78
N ILE A 168 -3.21 -16.98 1.31
CA ILE A 168 -3.69 -15.74 1.92
C ILE A 168 -5.08 -15.29 1.45
N CYS A 169 -5.77 -16.05 0.60
CA CYS A 169 -6.99 -15.59 -0.08
C CYS A 169 -8.17 -15.35 0.87
N ASN A 170 -8.24 -16.11 1.96
CA ASN A 170 -9.26 -15.94 2.98
C ASN A 170 -9.01 -14.66 3.77
N GLU A 171 -7.77 -14.45 4.24
CA GLU A 171 -7.36 -13.24 4.95
C GLU A 171 -7.55 -12.00 4.10
N PHE A 172 -7.29 -12.08 2.78
CA PHE A 172 -7.57 -10.99 1.85
C PHE A 172 -9.08 -10.70 1.72
N SER A 173 -9.92 -11.73 1.64
CA SER A 173 -11.37 -11.56 1.56
C SER A 173 -11.94 -10.96 2.86
N ASP A 174 -11.44 -11.42 4.01
CA ASP A 174 -11.85 -10.95 5.32
C ASP A 174 -11.44 -9.49 5.54
N ILE A 175 -10.21 -9.09 5.19
CA ILE A 175 -9.79 -7.70 5.37
C ILE A 175 -10.57 -6.74 4.46
N VAL A 176 -10.98 -7.18 3.25
CA VAL A 176 -11.86 -6.40 2.37
C VAL A 176 -13.22 -6.17 3.04
N LEU A 177 -13.79 -7.20 3.67
CA LEU A 177 -15.04 -7.09 4.41
C LEU A 177 -14.92 -6.19 5.64
N ILE A 178 -13.85 -6.36 6.43
CA ILE A 178 -13.54 -5.53 7.61
C ILE A 178 -13.44 -4.06 7.21
N ARG A 179 -12.73 -3.75 6.12
CA ARG A 179 -12.65 -2.40 5.54
C ARG A 179 -14.03 -1.85 5.22
N ARG A 180 -14.83 -2.57 4.44
CA ARG A 180 -16.18 -2.13 4.04
C ARG A 180 -17.10 -1.88 5.24
N ARG A 181 -16.96 -2.67 6.30
CA ARG A 181 -17.72 -2.53 7.55
C ARG A 181 -17.14 -1.48 8.52
N LYS A 182 -15.98 -0.90 8.21
CA LYS A 182 -15.21 -0.02 9.09
C LYS A 182 -15.00 -0.62 10.48
N ALA A 183 -14.81 -1.94 10.54
CA ALA A 183 -14.60 -2.65 11.79
C ALA A 183 -13.11 -2.62 12.18
N PRO A 184 -12.80 -2.59 13.49
CA PRO A 184 -11.41 -2.72 13.94
C PRO A 184 -10.89 -4.14 13.70
N LEU A 185 -9.56 -4.26 13.56
CA LEU A 185 -8.92 -5.58 13.60
C LEU A 185 -8.90 -6.11 15.04
N SER A 186 -9.09 -7.42 15.19
CA SER A 186 -8.77 -8.10 16.43
C SER A 186 -7.29 -8.52 16.44
N LEU A 187 -6.72 -8.74 17.63
CA LEU A 187 -5.36 -9.30 17.76
C LEU A 187 -5.24 -10.65 17.03
N TRP A 188 -6.27 -11.49 17.12
CA TRP A 188 -6.32 -12.78 16.43
C TRP A 188 -6.31 -12.63 14.90
N SER A 189 -7.09 -11.68 14.37
CA SER A 189 -7.09 -11.38 12.93
C SER A 189 -5.71 -10.90 12.47
N LEU A 190 -5.06 -10.04 13.25
CA LEU A 190 -3.73 -9.55 12.93
C LEU A 190 -2.66 -10.65 12.99
N ASP A 191 -2.76 -11.57 13.96
CA ASP A 191 -1.91 -12.77 14.03
C ASP A 191 -2.05 -13.64 12.77
N LYS A 192 -3.28 -13.85 12.30
CA LYS A 192 -3.57 -14.61 11.07
C LYS A 192 -2.99 -13.94 9.84
N ILE A 193 -3.13 -12.62 9.71
CA ILE A 193 -2.56 -11.86 8.59
C ILE A 193 -1.03 -11.99 8.56
N VAL A 194 -0.36 -11.81 9.70
CA VAL A 194 1.11 -11.95 9.79
C VAL A 194 1.54 -13.38 9.44
N GLU A 195 0.86 -14.39 9.98
CA GLU A 195 1.15 -15.80 9.71
C GLU A 195 0.98 -16.14 8.22
N ALA A 196 -0.12 -15.72 7.60
CA ALA A 196 -0.43 -15.98 6.20
C ALA A 196 0.61 -15.31 5.27
N ILE A 197 0.93 -14.03 5.50
CA ILE A 197 1.95 -13.31 4.72
C ILE A 197 3.32 -13.98 4.83
N CYS A 198 3.75 -14.33 6.03
CA CYS A 198 5.06 -14.92 6.24
C CYS A 198 5.16 -16.35 5.71
N SER A 199 4.08 -17.14 5.81
CA SER A 199 3.99 -18.46 5.18
C SER A 199 4.16 -18.36 3.65
N GLU A 200 3.48 -17.42 3.01
CA GLU A 200 3.58 -17.20 1.55
C GLU A 200 4.99 -16.75 1.12
N LEU A 201 5.68 -16.02 1.99
CA LEU A 201 7.08 -15.61 1.80
C LEU A 201 8.09 -16.70 2.20
N LYS A 202 7.63 -17.85 2.72
CA LYS A 202 8.44 -18.96 3.22
C LYS A 202 9.42 -18.57 4.33
N ILE A 203 8.97 -17.69 5.23
CA ILE A 203 9.72 -17.27 6.41
C ILE A 203 8.89 -17.50 7.68
N SER A 204 9.58 -17.64 8.81
CA SER A 204 8.93 -17.61 10.12
C SER A 204 8.90 -16.18 10.63
N CYS A 205 7.76 -15.75 11.16
CA CYS A 205 7.60 -14.42 11.75
C CYS A 205 7.01 -14.52 13.15
N THR A 206 7.47 -13.64 14.04
CA THR A 206 6.86 -13.50 15.36
C THR A 206 5.46 -12.91 15.24
N LYS A 207 4.46 -13.61 15.79
CA LYS A 207 3.07 -13.14 15.84
C LYS A 207 2.91 -11.92 16.78
N PRO A 208 2.06 -10.94 16.43
CA PRO A 208 1.71 -9.82 17.30
C PRO A 208 1.37 -10.20 18.74
N SER A 209 0.61 -11.28 18.96
CA SER A 209 0.30 -11.76 20.32
C SER A 209 1.55 -12.14 21.12
N LYS A 210 2.56 -12.72 20.46
CA LYS A 210 3.84 -13.05 21.10
C LYS A 210 4.65 -11.79 21.41
N ILE A 211 4.59 -10.76 20.57
CA ILE A 211 5.23 -9.47 20.84
C ILE A 211 4.70 -8.87 22.14
N LEU A 212 3.37 -8.86 22.32
CA LEU A 212 2.71 -8.34 23.52
C LEU A 212 3.05 -9.12 24.81
N GLN A 213 3.44 -10.40 24.68
CA GLN A 213 3.91 -11.19 25.83
C GLN A 213 5.35 -10.84 26.24
N VAL A 214 6.19 -10.48 25.28
CA VAL A 214 7.65 -10.29 25.49
C VAL A 214 8.00 -8.84 25.78
N VAL A 215 7.29 -7.90 25.15
CA VAL A 215 7.57 -6.46 25.26
C VAL A 215 6.37 -5.75 25.86
N LYS A 216 6.59 -5.07 26.99
CA LYS A 216 5.56 -4.22 27.61
C LYS A 216 5.45 -2.90 26.83
N ASN A 217 4.22 -2.49 26.54
CA ASN A 217 3.88 -1.23 25.86
C ASN A 217 4.68 -0.99 24.55
N PRO A 218 4.66 -1.93 23.59
CA PRO A 218 5.34 -1.75 22.31
C PRO A 218 4.64 -0.66 21.49
N ILE A 219 5.41 0.24 20.86
CA ILE A 219 4.87 1.36 20.05
C ILE A 219 5.26 1.27 18.57
N GLN A 220 6.33 0.52 18.27
CA GLN A 220 6.83 0.34 16.92
C GLN A 220 7.37 -1.08 16.77
N VAL A 221 6.99 -1.72 15.67
CA VAL A 221 7.41 -3.05 15.27
C VAL A 221 7.95 -2.98 13.86
N THR A 222 9.10 -3.60 13.63
CA THR A 222 9.74 -3.73 12.32
C THR A 222 9.97 -5.20 12.01
N TYR A 223 9.24 -5.72 11.02
CA TYR A 223 9.49 -7.02 10.41
C TYR A 223 10.57 -6.89 9.33
N LYS A 224 11.51 -7.84 9.31
CA LYS A 224 12.58 -7.91 8.31
C LYS A 224 12.35 -9.08 7.36
N GLU A 225 12.98 -9.01 6.19
CA GLU A 225 12.86 -10.04 5.15
C GLU A 225 13.38 -11.42 5.58
N ASP A 226 14.25 -11.46 6.58
CA ASP A 226 14.79 -12.69 7.17
C ASP A 226 13.94 -13.23 8.34
N GLY A 227 12.75 -12.68 8.56
CA GLY A 227 11.83 -13.08 9.63
C GLY A 227 12.10 -12.44 10.99
N ARG A 228 13.25 -11.79 11.19
CA ARG A 228 13.57 -11.12 12.46
C ARG A 228 12.62 -9.96 12.71
N VAL A 229 12.23 -9.81 13.97
CA VAL A 229 11.38 -8.70 14.41
C VAL A 229 12.15 -7.82 15.38
N THR A 230 12.07 -6.51 15.17
CA THR A 230 12.63 -5.51 16.08
C THR A 230 11.48 -4.67 16.64
N VAL A 231 11.42 -4.53 17.96
CA VAL A 231 10.33 -3.86 18.65
C VAL A 231 10.90 -2.73 19.50
N LYS A 232 10.28 -1.56 19.44
CA LYS A 232 10.57 -0.44 20.35
C LYS A 232 9.38 -0.19 21.27
N ASP A 233 9.68 0.00 22.54
CA ASP A 233 8.69 0.36 23.56
C ASP A 233 8.53 1.89 23.71
N SER A 234 7.61 2.32 24.57
CA SER A 234 7.35 3.73 24.86
C SER A 234 8.56 4.51 25.40
N LEU A 235 9.60 3.82 25.85
CA LEU A 235 10.87 4.41 26.31
C LEU A 235 11.96 4.33 25.24
N ASN A 236 11.59 3.98 24.01
CA ASN A 236 12.48 3.80 22.86
C ASN A 236 13.55 2.70 23.08
N ARG A 237 13.31 1.75 24.00
CA ARG A 237 14.19 0.59 24.19
C ARG A 237 13.91 -0.44 23.11
N GLU A 238 14.96 -0.95 22.51
CA GLU A 238 14.87 -1.92 21.41
C GLU A 238 14.98 -3.36 21.92
N THR A 239 14.02 -4.20 21.53
CA THR A 239 14.04 -5.65 21.74
C THR A 239 14.04 -6.36 20.40
N LYS A 240 14.96 -7.32 20.21
CA LYS A 240 15.04 -8.16 19.02
C LYS A 240 14.42 -9.51 19.33
N ILE A 241 13.50 -9.96 18.48
CA ILE A 241 12.81 -11.23 18.60
C ILE A 241 13.13 -12.05 17.34
N ALA A 242 13.52 -13.31 17.56
CA ALA A 242 13.78 -14.30 16.51
C ALA A 242 12.59 -15.26 16.41
#